data_AF-A0A497GQS0-F1
#
_entry.id   AF-A0A497GQS0-F1
#
_cell.length_a   1.000
_cell.length_b   1.000
_cell.length_c   1.000
_cell.angle_alpha   90.00
_cell.angle_beta   90.00
_cell.angle_gamma   90.00
#
_symmetry.space_group_name_H-M   'P 1'
#
loop_
_entity.id
_entity.type
_entity.pdbx_description
1 polymer ?
#
loop_
_entity_poly.entity_id
_entity_poly.type
_entity_poly.pdbx_seq_one_letter_code
_entity_poly.pdbx_strand_id
1 'polypeptide(L)'
;MSNEVMEIRHHMPSTIQALLGRVRKELKVKDHIEMLERYYKYMKAQNYSLDTIYTRLNRALLFLKYVEALGKTIDEITLDEIQDYLLTRGKPETVKDYIKAIRVMAKVNAQYKPLFFQLAKHIKYPRTKQELPQLPKPEDVEKLIMHARQPYKAILAVLYEGGLRRCEALNLRYGDVELWDVGYRIWIRKSKSQPRVVFIVKYAHILRDWLLQHRSKNPNDWLFYNKYGEPIRPSALSMYMRRLAIRLGLNPDLLHPHNLRHLRATELYKSRKLTELEMMKLFGWKTRMMIDVYSKITMDDVEERMRELYGIKTKPKALERKIICPNCGMEVPASWQYCPRCGRPLSEKSIVERIAEEMKVEEKTRMLLKMLAREIRKDPSVITRLLDALYGRKHKPHGEGRMDNQGA
;
A
#
# COMPACT_ATOMS: atom_id res chain seq x y z
N MET A 1 4.68 -7.72 -31.16
CA MET A 1 4.53 -8.30 -29.81
C MET A 1 4.27 -7.16 -28.86
N SER A 2 3.04 -7.03 -28.34
CA SER A 2 2.67 -5.95 -27.43
C SER A 2 3.53 -6.04 -26.16
N ASN A 3 4.36 -5.02 -25.92
CA ASN A 3 4.96 -4.75 -24.62
C ASN A 3 3.81 -4.48 -23.63
N GLU A 4 3.16 -5.53 -23.13
CA GLU A 4 2.32 -5.45 -21.95
C GLU A 4 3.24 -5.09 -20.78
N VAL A 5 3.39 -3.78 -20.56
CA VAL A 5 4.07 -3.22 -19.40
C VAL A 5 3.43 -3.88 -18.17
N MET A 6 4.16 -4.81 -17.54
CA MET A 6 3.69 -5.54 -16.36
C MET A 6 3.15 -4.53 -15.34
N GLU A 7 1.84 -4.53 -15.13
CA GLU A 7 1.17 -3.72 -14.13
C GLU A 7 0.98 -4.57 -12.88
N ILE A 8 1.37 -4.05 -11.71
CA ILE A 8 1.16 -4.74 -10.45
C ILE A 8 -0.34 -4.74 -10.16
N ARG A 9 -0.94 -5.91 -10.31
CA ARG A 9 -2.33 -6.19 -9.95
C ARG A 9 -2.38 -7.13 -8.74
N HIS A 10 -3.55 -7.20 -8.10
CA HIS A 10 -3.71 -8.14 -7.00
C HIS A 10 -3.82 -9.58 -7.52
N HIS A 11 -4.52 -9.79 -8.64
CA HIS A 11 -4.56 -11.06 -9.38
C HIS A 11 -3.98 -10.92 -10.79
N MET A 12 -3.22 -11.94 -11.19
CA MET A 12 -2.62 -12.06 -12.53
C MET A 12 -3.38 -13.11 -13.35
N PRO A 13 -3.20 -13.16 -14.69
CA PRO A 13 -3.80 -14.20 -15.52
C PRO A 13 -3.51 -15.63 -15.03
N SER A 14 -2.28 -15.87 -14.56
CA SER A 14 -1.87 -17.15 -13.95
C SER A 14 -2.68 -17.50 -12.70
N THR A 15 -3.08 -16.51 -11.90
CA THR A 15 -3.91 -16.70 -10.71
C THR A 15 -5.32 -17.15 -11.08
N ILE A 16 -5.87 -16.65 -12.19
CA ILE A 16 -7.17 -17.11 -12.71
C ILE A 16 -7.06 -18.55 -13.22
N GLN A 17 -6.00 -18.88 -13.96
CA GLN A 17 -5.78 -20.23 -14.46
C GLN A 17 -5.62 -21.24 -13.31
N ALA A 18 -4.88 -20.89 -12.27
CA ALA A 18 -4.76 -21.71 -11.07
C ALA A 18 -6.13 -21.92 -10.39
N LEU A 19 -6.99 -20.89 -10.33
CA LEU A 19 -8.34 -21.03 -9.79
C LEU A 19 -9.21 -21.96 -10.65
N LEU A 20 -9.15 -21.86 -11.98
CA LEU A 20 -9.87 -22.78 -12.88
C LEU A 20 -9.35 -24.22 -12.75
N GLY A 21 -8.04 -24.42 -12.54
CA GLY A 21 -7.48 -25.72 -12.22
C GLY A 21 -8.03 -26.29 -10.92
N ARG A 22 -8.16 -25.45 -9.88
CA ARG A 22 -8.81 -25.82 -8.61
C ARG A 22 -10.28 -26.19 -8.80
N VAL A 23 -11.03 -25.44 -9.62
CA VAL A 23 -12.43 -25.75 -9.94
C VAL A 23 -12.57 -27.19 -10.44
N ARG A 24 -11.73 -27.59 -11.41
CA ARG A 24 -11.77 -28.94 -12.00
C ARG A 24 -11.35 -30.05 -11.04
N LYS A 25 -10.55 -29.71 -10.02
CA LYS A 25 -10.05 -30.67 -9.02
C LYS A 25 -10.98 -30.79 -7.81
N GLU A 26 -11.61 -29.70 -7.38
CA GLU A 26 -12.35 -29.62 -6.12
C GLU A 26 -13.84 -29.93 -6.28
N LEU A 27 -14.44 -29.71 -7.45
CA LEU A 27 -15.84 -30.04 -7.71
C LEU A 27 -15.95 -31.43 -8.32
N LYS A 28 -16.91 -32.22 -7.84
CA LYS A 28 -17.17 -33.58 -8.31
C LYS A 28 -18.25 -33.62 -9.37
N VAL A 29 -19.21 -32.68 -9.31
CA VAL A 29 -20.33 -32.63 -10.25
C VAL A 29 -19.88 -31.91 -11.53
N LYS A 30 -19.86 -32.63 -12.65
CA LYS A 30 -19.44 -32.11 -13.96
C LYS A 30 -20.19 -30.82 -14.33
N ASP A 31 -21.49 -30.80 -14.09
CA ASP A 31 -22.35 -29.65 -14.38
C ASP A 31 -21.95 -28.40 -13.58
N HIS A 32 -21.54 -28.52 -12.31
CA HIS A 32 -21.02 -27.40 -11.53
C HIS A 32 -19.71 -26.81 -12.11
N ILE A 33 -18.83 -27.66 -12.64
CA ILE A 33 -17.61 -27.21 -13.34
C ILE A 33 -17.99 -26.38 -14.57
N GLU A 34 -18.88 -26.91 -15.41
CA GLU A 34 -19.33 -26.21 -16.62
C GLU A 34 -20.01 -24.88 -16.31
N MET A 35 -20.76 -24.79 -15.20
CA MET A 35 -21.38 -23.55 -14.74
C MET A 35 -20.34 -22.46 -14.47
N LEU A 36 -19.22 -22.79 -13.83
CA LEU A 36 -18.13 -21.86 -13.56
C LEU A 36 -17.35 -21.50 -14.83
N GLU A 37 -17.19 -22.44 -15.77
CA GLU A 37 -16.56 -22.14 -17.06
C GLU A 37 -17.40 -21.18 -17.90
N ARG A 38 -18.72 -21.37 -17.95
CA ARG A 38 -19.67 -20.42 -18.57
C ARG A 38 -19.60 -19.06 -17.87
N TYR A 39 -19.55 -19.05 -16.53
CA TYR A 39 -19.45 -17.81 -15.76
C TYR A 39 -18.14 -17.05 -16.04
N TYR A 40 -17.01 -17.76 -16.14
CA TYR A 40 -15.72 -17.18 -16.52
C TYR A 40 -15.75 -16.59 -17.93
N LYS A 41 -16.26 -17.35 -18.93
CA LYS A 41 -16.40 -16.87 -20.32
C LYS A 41 -17.23 -15.59 -20.39
N TYR A 42 -18.37 -15.55 -19.68
CA TYR A 42 -19.21 -14.35 -19.59
C TYR A 42 -18.45 -13.14 -19.03
N MET A 43 -17.77 -13.29 -17.89
CA MET A 43 -17.04 -12.17 -17.29
C MET A 43 -15.87 -11.69 -18.16
N LYS A 44 -15.20 -12.61 -18.86
CA LYS A 44 -14.15 -12.26 -19.82
C LYS A 44 -14.72 -11.48 -21.01
N ALA A 45 -15.82 -11.92 -21.59
CA ALA A 45 -16.47 -11.25 -22.71
C ALA A 45 -16.97 -9.84 -22.35
N GLN A 46 -17.36 -9.63 -21.10
CA GLN A 46 -17.83 -8.34 -20.57
C GLN A 46 -16.68 -7.45 -20.06
N ASN A 47 -15.41 -7.80 -20.33
CA ASN A 47 -14.22 -7.04 -19.94
C ASN A 47 -14.13 -6.73 -18.42
N TYR A 48 -14.55 -7.68 -17.58
CA TYR A 48 -14.35 -7.54 -16.13
C TYR A 48 -12.85 -7.54 -15.78
N SER A 49 -12.48 -6.80 -14.74
CA SER A 49 -11.11 -6.84 -14.22
C SER A 49 -10.75 -8.23 -13.68
N LEU A 50 -9.48 -8.62 -13.77
CA LEU A 50 -8.98 -9.91 -13.25
C LEU A 50 -9.33 -10.09 -11.76
N ASP A 51 -9.25 -9.04 -10.96
CA ASP A 51 -9.63 -9.09 -9.55
C ASP A 51 -11.12 -9.43 -9.36
N THR A 52 -11.99 -8.85 -10.20
CA THR A 52 -13.42 -9.12 -10.13
C THR A 52 -13.74 -10.53 -10.60
N ILE A 53 -13.08 -11.00 -11.67
CA ILE A 53 -13.18 -12.37 -12.17
C ILE A 53 -12.78 -13.35 -11.07
N TYR A 54 -11.58 -13.20 -10.49
CA TYR A 54 -11.08 -14.10 -9.44
C TYR A 54 -12.05 -14.14 -8.26
N THR A 55 -12.42 -12.96 -7.76
CA THR A 55 -13.24 -12.83 -6.55
C THR A 55 -14.61 -13.48 -6.76
N ARG A 56 -15.26 -13.22 -7.90
CA ARG A 56 -16.57 -13.80 -8.20
C ARG A 56 -16.50 -15.30 -8.45
N LEU A 57 -15.52 -15.77 -9.22
CA LEU A 57 -15.33 -17.21 -9.46
C LEU A 57 -15.03 -17.96 -8.16
N ASN A 58 -14.15 -17.43 -7.30
CA ASN A 58 -13.81 -18.10 -6.05
C ASN A 58 -15.02 -18.17 -5.10
N ARG A 59 -15.83 -17.11 -5.02
CA ARG A 59 -17.06 -17.12 -4.21
C ARG A 59 -18.12 -18.08 -4.75
N ALA A 60 -18.25 -18.16 -6.07
CA ALA A 60 -19.13 -19.11 -6.73
C ALA A 60 -18.65 -20.56 -6.52
N LEU A 61 -17.34 -20.83 -6.62
CA LEU A 61 -16.74 -22.12 -6.27
C LEU A 61 -17.04 -22.53 -4.82
N LEU A 62 -16.84 -21.63 -3.85
CA LEU A 62 -17.14 -21.91 -2.46
C LEU A 62 -18.63 -22.24 -2.21
N PHE A 63 -19.52 -21.59 -2.95
CA PHE A 63 -20.95 -21.87 -2.88
C PHE A 63 -21.28 -23.23 -3.50
N LEU A 64 -20.76 -23.56 -4.67
CA LEU A 64 -20.97 -24.87 -5.30
C LEU A 64 -20.41 -26.02 -4.46
N LYS A 65 -19.27 -25.81 -3.78
CA LYS A 65 -18.74 -26.78 -2.81
C LYS A 65 -19.68 -27.00 -1.62
N TYR A 66 -20.37 -25.95 -1.16
CA TYR A 66 -21.40 -26.08 -0.13
C TYR A 66 -22.59 -26.91 -0.64
N VAL A 67 -23.04 -26.67 -1.88
CA VAL A 67 -24.12 -27.46 -2.49
C VAL A 67 -23.73 -28.94 -2.61
N GLU A 68 -22.52 -29.26 -3.08
CA GLU A 68 -22.03 -30.64 -3.15
C GLU A 68 -21.88 -31.28 -1.76
N ALA A 69 -21.50 -30.51 -0.74
CA ALA A 69 -21.40 -31.00 0.65
C ALA A 69 -22.78 -31.35 1.25
N LEU A 70 -23.86 -30.75 0.76
CA LEU A 70 -25.23 -31.16 1.11
C LEU A 70 -25.68 -32.43 0.36
N GLY A 71 -24.84 -32.96 -0.55
CA GLY A 71 -25.21 -34.08 -1.42
C GLY A 71 -26.22 -33.71 -2.50
N LYS A 72 -26.37 -32.41 -2.78
CA LYS A 72 -27.36 -31.87 -3.73
C LYS A 72 -26.71 -31.39 -5.02
N THR A 73 -27.53 -31.31 -6.05
CA THR A 73 -27.28 -30.52 -7.26
C THR A 73 -27.77 -29.09 -7.08
N ILE A 74 -27.33 -28.19 -7.95
CA ILE A 74 -27.69 -26.77 -7.88
C ILE A 74 -29.19 -26.49 -8.04
N ASP A 75 -29.96 -27.39 -8.66
CA ASP A 75 -31.40 -27.23 -8.86
C ASP A 75 -32.23 -27.75 -7.67
N GLU A 76 -31.62 -28.51 -6.77
CA GLU A 76 -32.26 -29.09 -5.57
C GLU A 76 -32.07 -28.23 -4.31
N ILE A 77 -31.26 -27.18 -4.40
CA ILE A 77 -31.01 -26.28 -3.28
C ILE A 77 -32.23 -25.41 -2.99
N THR A 78 -32.52 -25.18 -1.71
CA THR A 78 -33.61 -24.32 -1.27
C THR A 78 -33.14 -22.89 -0.97
N LEU A 79 -34.10 -21.97 -0.81
CA LEU A 79 -33.76 -20.60 -0.43
C LEU A 79 -33.17 -20.55 0.98
N ASP A 80 -33.64 -21.40 1.89
CA ASP A 80 -33.19 -21.45 3.28
C ASP A 80 -31.74 -21.96 3.37
N GLU A 81 -31.38 -22.98 2.59
CA GLU A 81 -29.98 -23.46 2.51
C GLU A 81 -29.03 -22.38 1.96
N ILE A 82 -29.50 -21.57 1.00
CA ILE A 82 -28.72 -20.42 0.53
C ILE A 82 -28.58 -19.37 1.64
N GLN A 83 -29.62 -19.13 2.44
CA GLN A 83 -29.56 -18.21 3.56
C GLN A 83 -28.58 -18.71 4.63
N ASP A 84 -28.65 -19.99 4.98
CA ASP A 84 -27.72 -20.65 5.91
C ASP A 84 -26.27 -20.52 5.44
N TYR A 85 -26.03 -20.78 4.15
CA TYR A 85 -24.71 -20.55 3.56
C TYR A 85 -24.25 -19.10 3.72
N LEU A 86 -25.13 -18.13 3.44
CA LEU A 86 -24.80 -16.71 3.51
C LEU A 86 -24.55 -16.23 4.95
N LEU A 87 -25.26 -16.78 5.95
CA LEU A 87 -25.04 -16.49 7.38
C LEU A 87 -23.61 -16.81 7.81
N THR A 88 -23.01 -17.86 7.24
CA THR A 88 -21.61 -18.24 7.56
C THR A 88 -20.54 -17.34 6.93
N ARG A 89 -20.89 -16.36 6.08
CA ARG A 89 -19.91 -15.53 5.33
C ARG A 89 -19.48 -14.26 6.06
N GLY A 90 -19.97 -14.02 7.28
CA GLY A 90 -19.52 -12.93 8.16
C GLY A 90 -20.14 -11.58 7.82
N LYS A 91 -19.32 -10.56 7.58
CA LYS A 91 -19.77 -9.15 7.47
C LYS A 91 -20.79 -8.94 6.33
N PRO A 92 -21.81 -8.06 6.50
CA PRO A 92 -22.83 -7.80 5.47
C PRO A 92 -22.28 -7.43 4.09
N GLU A 93 -21.18 -6.66 4.03
CA GLU A 93 -20.58 -6.29 2.75
C GLU A 93 -19.97 -7.51 2.05
N THR A 94 -19.38 -8.45 2.80
CA THR A 94 -18.91 -9.74 2.26
C THR A 94 -20.08 -10.56 1.74
N VAL A 95 -21.16 -10.67 2.50
CA VAL A 95 -22.39 -11.40 2.13
C VAL A 95 -22.98 -10.86 0.84
N LYS A 96 -23.14 -9.53 0.72
CA LYS A 96 -23.61 -8.84 -0.50
C LYS A 96 -22.80 -9.25 -1.73
N ASP A 97 -21.50 -9.42 -1.54
CA ASP A 97 -20.54 -9.75 -2.56
C ASP A 97 -20.56 -11.24 -2.97
N TYR A 98 -20.93 -12.15 -2.05
CA TYR A 98 -21.32 -13.52 -2.37
C TYR A 98 -22.65 -13.56 -3.14
N ILE A 99 -23.66 -12.80 -2.69
CA ILE A 99 -24.97 -12.72 -3.38
C ILE A 99 -24.78 -12.26 -4.83
N LYS A 100 -23.95 -11.25 -5.09
CA LYS A 100 -23.63 -10.82 -6.46
C LYS A 100 -23.03 -11.97 -7.29
N ALA A 101 -22.12 -12.76 -6.72
CA ALA A 101 -21.52 -13.88 -7.42
C ALA A 101 -22.57 -14.95 -7.76
N ILE A 102 -23.40 -15.33 -6.77
CA ILE A 102 -24.47 -16.32 -6.92
C ILE A 102 -25.50 -15.87 -7.97
N ARG A 103 -26.04 -14.65 -7.84
CA ARG A 103 -27.08 -14.15 -8.75
C ARG A 103 -26.59 -13.99 -10.19
N VAL A 104 -25.35 -13.54 -10.39
CA VAL A 104 -24.80 -13.44 -11.76
C VAL A 104 -24.47 -14.82 -12.32
N MET A 105 -23.92 -15.74 -11.52
CA MET A 105 -23.72 -17.13 -11.95
C MET A 105 -25.04 -17.78 -12.36
N ALA A 106 -26.11 -17.59 -11.59
CA ALA A 106 -27.44 -18.08 -11.92
C ALA A 106 -27.96 -17.48 -13.24
N LYS A 107 -27.79 -16.16 -13.43
CA LYS A 107 -28.18 -15.48 -14.68
C LYS A 107 -27.44 -16.05 -15.90
N VAL A 108 -26.13 -16.27 -15.80
CA VAL A 108 -25.32 -16.79 -16.92
C VAL A 108 -25.70 -18.23 -17.27
N ASN A 109 -26.16 -19.00 -16.28
CA ASN A 109 -26.54 -20.39 -16.45
C ASN A 109 -28.05 -20.59 -16.65
N ALA A 110 -28.84 -19.53 -16.81
CA ALA A 110 -30.31 -19.60 -16.79
C ALA A 110 -30.91 -20.55 -17.84
N GLN A 111 -30.28 -20.68 -19.01
CA GLN A 111 -30.71 -21.62 -20.05
C GLN A 111 -30.56 -23.10 -19.63
N TYR A 112 -29.52 -23.40 -18.87
CA TYR A 112 -29.21 -24.77 -18.42
C TYR A 112 -29.82 -25.08 -17.05
N LYS A 113 -30.02 -24.04 -16.23
CA LYS A 113 -30.44 -24.09 -14.82
C LYS A 113 -31.57 -23.10 -14.54
N PRO A 114 -32.75 -23.29 -15.16
CA PRO A 114 -33.87 -22.37 -15.02
C PRO A 114 -34.40 -22.33 -13.58
N LEU A 115 -34.45 -23.46 -12.88
CA LEU A 115 -34.94 -23.54 -11.49
C LEU A 115 -34.03 -22.73 -10.56
N PHE A 116 -32.72 -22.97 -10.60
CA PHE A 116 -31.76 -22.17 -9.84
C PHE A 116 -31.82 -20.68 -10.18
N PHE A 117 -32.03 -20.30 -11.46
CA PHE A 117 -32.18 -18.90 -11.83
C PHE A 117 -33.42 -18.24 -11.21
N GLN A 118 -34.56 -18.94 -11.18
CA GLN A 118 -35.76 -18.41 -10.51
C GLN A 118 -35.52 -18.26 -9.01
N LEU A 119 -34.94 -19.28 -8.36
CA LEU A 119 -34.59 -19.23 -6.94
C LEU A 119 -33.66 -18.04 -6.61
N ALA A 120 -32.62 -17.83 -7.41
CA ALA A 120 -31.65 -16.77 -7.19
C ALA A 120 -32.22 -15.34 -7.27
N LYS A 121 -33.39 -15.14 -7.90
CA LYS A 121 -34.07 -13.84 -7.91
C LYS A 121 -34.60 -13.45 -6.54
N HIS A 122 -34.95 -14.43 -5.71
CA HIS A 122 -35.51 -14.23 -4.37
C HIS A 122 -34.45 -13.96 -3.30
N ILE A 123 -33.15 -14.12 -3.62
CA ILE A 123 -32.05 -13.80 -2.70
C ILE A 123 -31.97 -12.29 -2.47
N LYS A 124 -32.31 -11.86 -1.26
CA LYS A 124 -32.28 -10.44 -0.85
C LYS A 124 -30.89 -10.05 -0.35
N TYR A 125 -30.49 -8.82 -0.66
CA TYR A 125 -29.27 -8.25 -0.08
C TYR A 125 -29.46 -7.95 1.41
N PRO A 126 -28.41 -8.13 2.24
CA PRO A 126 -28.48 -7.75 3.63
C PRO A 126 -28.68 -6.23 3.75
N ARG A 127 -29.41 -5.81 4.80
CA ARG A 127 -29.48 -4.40 5.18
C ARG A 127 -28.13 -4.02 5.78
N THR A 128 -27.48 -3.01 5.23
CA THR A 128 -26.19 -2.52 5.74
C THR A 128 -26.38 -1.10 6.26
N LYS A 129 -26.03 -0.86 7.53
CA LYS A 129 -25.84 0.51 8.02
C LYS A 129 -24.50 1.02 7.51
N GLN A 130 -24.47 2.21 6.93
CA GLN A 130 -23.23 2.81 6.46
C GLN A 130 -22.47 3.36 7.68
N GLU A 131 -21.53 2.55 8.20
CA GLU A 131 -20.62 2.99 9.24
C GLU A 131 -19.45 3.76 8.63
N LEU A 132 -19.06 4.85 9.28
CA LEU A 132 -17.84 5.55 8.90
C LEU A 132 -16.62 4.66 9.18
N PRO A 133 -15.61 4.68 8.30
CA PRO A 133 -14.37 3.96 8.58
C PRO A 133 -13.75 4.51 9.87
N GLN A 134 -13.40 3.62 10.80
CA GLN A 134 -12.53 3.99 11.92
C GLN A 134 -11.16 4.36 11.35
N LEU A 135 -10.69 5.56 11.69
CA LEU A 135 -9.41 6.08 11.20
C LEU A 135 -8.32 5.93 12.27
N PRO A 136 -7.07 5.64 11.86
CA PRO A 136 -5.94 5.73 12.78
C PRO A 136 -5.71 7.17 13.23
N LYS A 137 -5.03 7.35 14.36
CA LYS A 137 -4.59 8.68 14.80
C LYS A 137 -3.42 9.17 13.92
N PRO A 138 -3.31 10.48 13.61
CA PRO A 138 -2.17 11.02 12.86
C PRO A 138 -0.82 10.67 13.48
N GLU A 139 -0.73 10.63 14.81
CA GLU A 139 0.49 10.31 15.55
C GLU A 139 0.93 8.85 15.33
N ASP A 140 -0.03 7.92 15.22
CA ASP A 140 0.24 6.51 14.96
C ASP A 140 0.80 6.32 13.53
N VAL A 141 0.27 7.08 12.57
CA VAL A 141 0.74 7.07 11.17
C VAL A 141 2.14 7.67 11.07
N GLU A 142 2.40 8.79 11.75
CA GLU A 142 3.73 9.39 11.84
C GLU A 142 4.74 8.40 12.44
N LYS A 143 4.38 7.76 13.56
CA LYS A 143 5.22 6.74 14.21
C LYS A 143 5.51 5.57 13.25
N LEU A 144 4.51 5.09 12.52
CA LEU A 144 4.65 4.02 11.53
C LEU A 144 5.61 4.41 10.39
N ILE A 145 5.48 5.63 9.85
CA ILE A 145 6.37 6.15 8.80
C ILE A 145 7.79 6.26 9.34
N MET A 146 8.00 6.90 10.48
CA MET A 146 9.34 7.19 11.00
C MET A 146 10.13 5.94 11.38
N HIS A 147 9.47 4.87 11.80
CA HIS A 147 10.13 3.60 12.17
C HIS A 147 10.20 2.59 11.01
N ALA A 148 9.67 2.94 9.84
CA ALA A 148 9.79 2.09 8.66
C ALA A 148 11.19 2.15 8.04
N ARG A 149 11.62 1.03 7.45
CA ARG A 149 12.87 0.92 6.68
C ARG A 149 12.62 1.21 5.22
N GLN A 150 13.65 1.66 4.49
CA GLN A 150 13.55 1.82 3.05
C GLN A 150 13.42 0.47 2.33
N PRO A 151 12.70 0.39 1.20
CA PRO A 151 11.89 1.45 0.58
C PRO A 151 10.50 1.67 1.20
N TYR A 152 10.08 0.85 2.16
CA TYR A 152 8.73 0.93 2.76
C TYR A 152 8.47 2.29 3.41
N LYS A 153 9.51 2.93 3.97
CA LYS A 153 9.44 4.29 4.54
C LYS A 153 8.92 5.31 3.52
N ALA A 154 9.56 5.39 2.35
CA ALA A 154 9.12 6.26 1.27
C ALA A 154 7.76 5.85 0.69
N ILE A 155 7.45 4.55 0.59
CA ILE A 155 6.12 4.09 0.18
C ILE A 155 5.03 4.62 1.13
N LEU A 156 5.23 4.52 2.45
CA LEU A 156 4.26 4.98 3.44
C LEU A 156 4.09 6.50 3.44
N ALA A 157 5.20 7.24 3.33
CA ALA A 157 5.19 8.69 3.21
C ALA A 157 4.37 9.15 1.98
N VAL A 158 4.64 8.54 0.82
CA VAL A 158 3.92 8.85 -0.43
C VAL A 158 2.44 8.47 -0.32
N LEU A 159 2.12 7.28 0.21
CA LEU A 159 0.73 6.82 0.39
C LEU A 159 -0.07 7.77 1.28
N TYR A 160 0.51 8.19 2.40
CA TYR A 160 -0.16 9.04 3.37
C TYR A 160 -0.29 10.47 2.87
N GLU A 161 0.82 11.15 2.56
CA GLU A 161 0.77 12.58 2.21
C GLU A 161 0.10 12.85 0.87
N GLY A 162 0.45 12.05 -0.16
CA GLY A 162 -0.16 12.15 -1.49
C GLY A 162 -1.52 11.46 -1.59
N GLY A 163 -1.95 10.74 -0.54
CA GLY A 163 -3.23 10.04 -0.52
C GLY A 163 -3.35 8.97 -1.61
N LEU A 164 -2.28 8.32 -2.04
CA LEU A 164 -2.31 7.33 -3.12
C LEU A 164 -3.04 6.04 -2.70
N ARG A 165 -3.64 5.35 -3.67
CA ARG A 165 -4.02 3.94 -3.48
C ARG A 165 -2.76 3.08 -3.48
N ARG A 166 -2.81 1.96 -2.77
CA ARG A 166 -1.71 0.99 -2.69
C ARG A 166 -1.09 0.65 -4.05
N CYS A 167 -1.91 0.26 -5.03
CA CYS A 167 -1.39 -0.13 -6.34
C CYS A 167 -0.92 1.07 -7.17
N GLU A 168 -1.39 2.29 -6.91
CA GLU A 168 -0.85 3.49 -7.59
C GLU A 168 0.60 3.71 -7.13
N ALA A 169 0.84 3.72 -5.82
CA ALA A 169 2.18 3.92 -5.26
C ALA A 169 3.15 2.83 -5.69
N LEU A 170 2.74 1.56 -5.64
CA LEU A 170 3.60 0.44 -6.01
C LEU A 170 3.91 0.40 -7.52
N ASN A 171 3.06 1.01 -8.36
CA ASN A 171 3.27 1.06 -9.80
C ASN A 171 4.11 2.24 -10.30
N LEU A 172 4.50 3.16 -9.41
CA LEU A 172 5.30 4.32 -9.79
C LEU A 172 6.63 3.91 -10.42
N ARG A 173 7.03 4.67 -11.44
CA ARG A 173 8.34 4.63 -12.06
C ARG A 173 9.23 5.75 -11.54
N TYR A 174 10.54 5.59 -11.68
CA TYR A 174 11.48 6.63 -11.30
C TYR A 174 11.18 7.95 -12.03
N GLY A 175 10.85 7.88 -13.32
CA GLY A 175 10.50 9.05 -14.14
C GLY A 175 9.12 9.66 -13.85
N ASP A 176 8.33 9.08 -12.94
CA ASP A 176 7.08 9.67 -12.49
C ASP A 176 7.30 10.71 -11.37
N VAL A 177 8.50 10.79 -10.80
CA VAL A 177 8.84 11.69 -9.69
C VAL A 177 9.68 12.85 -10.20
N GLU A 178 9.24 14.06 -9.90
CA GLU A 178 9.92 15.28 -10.33
C GLU A 178 10.04 16.26 -9.16
N LEU A 179 11.15 16.98 -9.11
CA LEU A 179 11.36 18.04 -8.11
C LEU A 179 10.29 19.12 -8.25
N TRP A 180 9.80 19.61 -7.12
CA TRP A 180 8.80 20.67 -7.07
C TRP A 180 9.09 21.56 -5.86
N ASP A 181 9.85 22.64 -6.11
CA ASP A 181 10.37 23.56 -5.09
C ASP A 181 11.08 22.81 -3.94
N VAL A 182 10.48 22.78 -2.75
CA VAL A 182 11.01 22.10 -1.55
C VAL A 182 10.63 20.62 -1.46
N GLY A 183 9.77 20.15 -2.36
CA GLY A 183 9.22 18.81 -2.37
C GLY A 183 9.29 18.12 -3.74
N TYR A 184 8.33 17.23 -3.98
CA TYR A 184 8.22 16.47 -5.22
C TYR A 184 6.79 16.48 -5.74
N ARG A 185 6.63 16.55 -7.05
CA ARG A 185 5.38 16.21 -7.75
C ARG A 185 5.49 14.81 -8.33
N ILE A 186 4.43 14.03 -8.19
CA ILE A 186 4.38 12.63 -8.63
C ILE A 186 3.24 12.44 -9.62
N TRP A 187 3.56 11.93 -10.80
CA TRP A 187 2.62 11.65 -11.88
C TRP A 187 1.99 10.26 -11.73
N ILE A 188 0.71 10.20 -11.39
CA ILE A 188 -0.06 8.95 -11.32
C ILE A 188 -0.69 8.73 -12.69
N ARG A 189 0.07 8.10 -13.60
CA ARG A 189 -0.36 7.89 -15.00
C ARG A 189 -1.46 6.84 -15.15
N LYS A 190 -1.42 5.81 -14.29
CA LYS A 190 -2.39 4.69 -14.30
C LYS A 190 -3.10 4.60 -12.97
N SER A 191 -4.43 4.62 -13.01
CA SER A 191 -5.29 4.45 -11.84
C SER A 191 -6.62 3.84 -12.26
N LYS A 192 -7.22 3.02 -11.40
CA LYS A 192 -8.64 2.61 -11.52
C LYS A 192 -9.59 3.82 -11.57
N SER A 193 -9.12 4.95 -11.04
CA SER A 193 -9.85 6.21 -10.99
C SER A 193 -9.47 7.12 -12.18
N GLN A 194 -8.97 8.32 -11.91
CA GLN A 194 -8.43 9.24 -12.92
C GLN A 194 -6.92 9.40 -12.75
N PRO A 195 -6.16 9.54 -13.86
CA PRO A 195 -4.79 10.03 -13.82
C PRO A 195 -4.73 11.40 -13.16
N ARG A 196 -3.66 11.67 -12.41
CA ARG A 196 -3.51 12.92 -11.65
C ARG A 196 -2.06 13.15 -11.20
N VAL A 197 -1.81 14.35 -10.70
CA VAL A 197 -0.57 14.71 -10.03
C VAL A 197 -0.83 14.89 -8.54
N VAL A 198 0.11 14.44 -7.72
CA VAL A 198 0.10 14.61 -6.26
C VAL A 198 1.42 15.23 -5.81
N PHE A 199 1.42 15.81 -4.61
CA PHE A 199 2.57 16.56 -4.08
C PHE A 199 3.02 15.96 -2.75
N ILE A 200 4.33 15.81 -2.59
CA ILE A 200 5.00 15.33 -1.37
C ILE A 200 5.92 16.43 -0.90
N VAL A 201 5.56 17.07 0.22
CA VAL A 201 6.24 18.26 0.75
C VAL A 201 6.74 17.97 2.17
N LYS A 202 5.85 17.67 3.11
CA LYS A 202 6.18 17.38 4.52
C LYS A 202 7.20 16.25 4.63
N TYR A 203 7.01 15.17 3.86
CA TYR A 203 7.93 14.02 3.86
C TYR A 203 8.90 14.01 2.67
N ALA A 204 9.15 15.17 2.04
CA ALA A 204 10.07 15.27 0.91
C ALA A 204 11.47 14.72 1.23
N HIS A 205 11.99 14.98 2.42
CA HIS A 205 13.27 14.44 2.89
C HIS A 205 13.31 12.90 2.86
N ILE A 206 12.23 12.20 3.26
CA ILE A 206 12.16 10.74 3.22
C ILE A 206 12.22 10.20 1.78
N LEU A 207 11.50 10.86 0.87
CA LEU A 207 11.52 10.48 -0.55
C LEU A 207 12.89 10.78 -1.18
N ARG A 208 13.50 11.91 -0.83
CA ARG A 208 14.85 12.28 -1.26
C ARG A 208 15.88 11.23 -0.83
N ASP A 209 15.87 10.82 0.43
CA ASP A 209 16.78 9.79 0.95
C ASP A 209 16.62 8.48 0.17
N TRP A 210 15.39 8.12 -0.20
CA TRP A 210 15.13 6.96 -1.05
C TRP A 210 15.67 7.14 -2.47
N LEU A 211 15.45 8.30 -3.10
CA LEU A 211 15.94 8.59 -4.45
C LEU A 211 17.47 8.62 -4.52
N LEU A 212 18.15 9.10 -3.46
CA LEU A 212 19.61 9.13 -3.37
C LEU A 212 20.24 7.73 -3.33
N GLN A 213 19.62 6.80 -2.60
CA GLN A 213 20.08 5.40 -2.49
C GLN A 213 19.47 4.47 -3.55
N HIS A 214 18.65 5.00 -4.46
CA HIS A 214 17.99 4.22 -5.49
C HIS A 214 19.03 3.62 -6.44
N ARG A 215 18.93 2.32 -6.72
CA ARG A 215 19.96 1.58 -7.48
C ARG A 215 20.15 2.05 -8.93
N SER A 216 19.16 2.73 -9.49
CA SER A 216 19.11 3.15 -10.89
C SER A 216 18.28 4.42 -11.04
N LYS A 217 18.72 5.37 -11.86
CA LYS A 217 17.97 6.59 -12.15
C LYS A 217 17.26 6.54 -13.51
N ASN A 218 17.16 5.35 -14.11
CA ASN A 218 16.48 5.17 -15.38
C ASN A 218 14.97 5.48 -15.21
N PRO A 219 14.40 6.40 -16.01
CA PRO A 219 12.99 6.78 -15.90
C PRO A 219 12.00 5.61 -15.95
N ASN A 220 12.35 4.51 -16.63
CA ASN A 220 11.47 3.36 -16.84
C ASN A 220 11.55 2.30 -15.73
N ASP A 221 12.49 2.45 -14.78
CA ASP A 221 12.63 1.53 -13.66
C ASP A 221 11.57 1.76 -12.58
N TRP A 222 11.20 0.69 -11.88
CA TRP A 222 10.31 0.75 -10.73
C TRP A 222 10.87 1.67 -9.66
N LEU A 223 10.06 2.62 -9.19
CA LEU A 223 10.43 3.49 -8.07
C LEU A 223 10.61 2.70 -6.77
N PHE A 224 9.81 1.65 -6.59
CA PHE A 224 9.85 0.81 -5.39
C PHE A 224 10.01 -0.67 -5.76
N TYR A 225 11.12 -1.27 -5.33
CA TYR A 225 11.50 -2.63 -5.68
C TYR A 225 11.97 -3.44 -4.46
N ASN A 226 11.90 -4.76 -4.57
CA ASN A 226 12.39 -5.71 -3.57
C ASN A 226 13.91 -5.90 -3.71
N LYS A 227 14.54 -6.71 -2.86
CA LYS A 227 16.00 -6.95 -2.92
C LYS A 227 16.51 -7.55 -4.24
N TYR A 228 15.62 -8.14 -5.05
CA TYR A 228 15.93 -8.71 -6.37
C TYR A 228 15.70 -7.72 -7.51
N GLY A 229 15.21 -6.51 -7.21
CA GLY A 229 14.90 -5.51 -8.22
C GLY A 229 13.51 -5.61 -8.84
N GLU A 230 12.70 -6.53 -8.38
CA GLU A 230 11.33 -6.69 -8.86
C GLU A 230 10.41 -5.73 -8.09
N PRO A 231 9.28 -5.32 -8.68
CA PRO A 231 8.31 -4.47 -7.98
C PRO A 231 7.85 -5.06 -6.64
N ILE A 232 7.67 -4.19 -5.65
CA ILE A 232 7.14 -4.63 -4.35
C ILE A 232 5.70 -5.11 -4.51
N ARG A 233 5.44 -6.34 -4.06
CA ARG A 233 4.11 -6.94 -4.11
C ARG A 233 3.15 -6.28 -3.10
N PRO A 234 1.85 -6.13 -3.41
CA PRO A 234 0.87 -5.57 -2.50
C PRO A 234 0.76 -6.31 -1.16
N SER A 235 0.91 -7.64 -1.18
CA SER A 235 0.91 -8.49 0.01
C SER A 235 2.14 -8.23 0.90
N ALA A 236 3.31 -8.02 0.30
CA ALA A 236 4.54 -7.74 1.03
C ALA A 236 4.44 -6.42 1.80
N LEU A 237 3.91 -5.35 1.18
CA LEU A 237 3.64 -4.08 1.87
C LEU A 237 2.65 -4.26 3.01
N SER A 238 1.53 -4.96 2.77
CA SER A 238 0.47 -5.15 3.78
C SER A 238 1.00 -5.93 5.00
N MET A 239 1.80 -6.98 4.75
CA MET A 239 2.45 -7.76 5.80
C MET A 239 3.51 -6.94 6.55
N TYR A 240 4.29 -6.12 5.84
CA TYR A 240 5.28 -5.24 6.45
C TYR A 240 4.62 -4.23 7.40
N MET A 241 3.58 -3.54 6.94
CA MET A 241 2.81 -2.58 7.76
C MET A 241 2.24 -3.24 9.01
N ARG A 242 1.60 -4.41 8.85
CA ARG A 242 1.01 -5.15 9.98
C ARG A 242 2.06 -5.52 11.03
N ARG A 243 3.20 -6.08 10.60
CA ARG A 243 4.29 -6.48 11.51
C ARG A 243 4.91 -5.28 12.21
N LEU A 244 5.07 -4.17 11.49
CA LEU A 244 5.63 -2.94 12.07
C LEU A 244 4.66 -2.32 13.09
N ALA A 245 3.36 -2.24 12.77
CA ALA A 245 2.34 -1.75 13.69
C ALA A 245 2.35 -2.53 15.02
N ILE A 246 2.35 -3.87 14.96
CA ILE A 246 2.41 -4.73 16.15
C ILE A 246 3.68 -4.45 16.96
N ARG A 247 4.84 -4.37 16.30
CA ARG A 247 6.11 -4.08 16.98
C ARG A 247 6.09 -2.74 17.71
N LEU A 248 5.38 -1.74 17.18
CA LEU A 248 5.30 -0.39 17.73
C LEU A 248 4.18 -0.23 18.78
N GLY A 249 3.45 -1.31 19.10
CA GLY A 249 2.30 -1.28 20.00
C GLY A 249 1.07 -0.56 19.42
N LEU A 250 0.98 -0.47 18.09
CA LEU A 250 -0.12 0.21 17.39
C LEU A 250 -1.18 -0.80 16.94
N ASN A 251 -2.42 -0.34 16.73
CA ASN A 251 -3.48 -1.20 16.20
C ASN A 251 -3.22 -1.55 14.72
N PRO A 252 -2.89 -2.81 14.38
CA PRO A 252 -2.58 -3.21 13.01
C PRO A 252 -3.79 -3.15 12.07
N ASP A 253 -5.01 -3.23 12.58
CA ASP A 253 -6.22 -3.28 11.76
C ASP A 253 -6.59 -1.91 11.20
N LEU A 254 -6.14 -0.83 11.85
CA LEU A 254 -6.34 0.54 11.39
C LEU A 254 -5.23 1.01 10.44
N LEU A 255 -4.04 0.42 10.52
CA LEU A 255 -2.83 0.85 9.81
C LEU A 255 -2.64 0.07 8.51
N HIS A 256 -3.46 0.40 7.52
CA HIS A 256 -3.36 -0.13 6.16
C HIS A 256 -3.52 0.97 5.09
N PRO A 257 -3.05 0.78 3.85
CA PRO A 257 -2.94 1.87 2.86
C PRO A 257 -4.23 2.66 2.60
N HIS A 258 -5.38 2.00 2.56
CA HIS A 258 -6.66 2.71 2.33
C HIS A 258 -7.04 3.63 3.50
N ASN A 259 -6.76 3.25 4.75
CA ASN A 259 -7.04 4.08 5.91
C ASN A 259 -6.11 5.28 6.00
N LEU A 260 -4.84 5.14 5.58
CA LEU A 260 -3.92 6.28 5.47
C LEU A 260 -4.48 7.32 4.49
N ARG A 261 -5.01 6.85 3.35
CA ARG A 261 -5.67 7.72 2.37
C ARG A 261 -6.95 8.36 2.93
N HIS A 262 -7.79 7.61 3.64
CA HIS A 262 -9.00 8.14 4.26
C HIS A 262 -8.68 9.18 5.34
N LEU A 263 -7.64 8.94 6.15
CA LEU A 263 -7.16 9.91 7.13
C LEU A 263 -6.70 11.18 6.42
N ARG A 264 -5.85 11.08 5.39
CA ARG A 264 -5.39 12.25 4.64
C ARG A 264 -6.54 13.05 4.02
N ALA A 265 -7.53 12.36 3.44
CA ALA A 265 -8.72 13.01 2.91
C ALA A 265 -9.51 13.74 3.99
N THR A 266 -9.67 13.12 5.17
CA THR A 266 -10.37 13.71 6.31
C THR A 266 -9.62 14.95 6.83
N GLU A 267 -8.29 14.88 6.96
CA GLU A 267 -7.45 16.00 7.39
C GLU A 267 -7.55 17.18 6.42
N LEU A 268 -7.41 16.94 5.12
CA LEU A 268 -7.50 17.99 4.10
C LEU A 268 -8.89 18.60 4.05
N TYR A 269 -9.94 17.79 4.14
CA TYR A 269 -11.32 18.29 4.21
C TYR A 269 -11.53 19.18 5.44
N LYS A 270 -11.15 18.69 6.63
CA LYS A 270 -11.27 19.43 7.90
C LYS A 270 -10.39 20.68 7.96
N SER A 271 -9.28 20.71 7.23
CA SER A 271 -8.42 21.90 7.16
C SER A 271 -9.10 23.08 6.47
N ARG A 272 -10.13 22.82 5.64
CA ARG A 272 -10.86 23.81 4.84
C ARG A 272 -9.97 24.67 3.93
N LYS A 273 -8.76 24.18 3.61
CA LYS A 273 -7.78 24.85 2.72
C LYS A 273 -7.96 24.51 1.24
N LEU A 274 -8.71 23.45 0.94
CA LEU A 274 -9.00 22.99 -0.42
C LEU A 274 -10.51 22.91 -0.61
N THR A 275 -10.97 23.30 -1.80
CA THR A 275 -12.34 23.10 -2.25
C THR A 275 -12.61 21.62 -2.54
N GLU A 276 -13.87 21.22 -2.56
CA GLU A 276 -14.26 19.84 -2.90
C GLU A 276 -13.78 19.43 -4.29
N LEU A 277 -13.79 20.35 -5.27
CA LEU A 277 -13.31 20.08 -6.63
C LEU A 277 -11.80 19.85 -6.66
N GLU A 278 -11.02 20.63 -5.91
CA GLU A 278 -9.58 20.42 -5.76
C GLU A 278 -9.28 19.09 -5.08
N MET A 279 -10.04 18.73 -4.04
CA MET A 279 -9.94 17.41 -3.42
C MET A 279 -10.26 16.29 -4.42
N MET A 280 -11.32 16.42 -5.21
CA MET A 280 -11.66 15.44 -6.24
C MET A 280 -10.52 15.27 -7.26
N LYS A 281 -9.87 16.37 -7.69
CA LYS A 281 -8.69 16.32 -8.56
C LYS A 281 -7.51 15.64 -7.88
N LEU A 282 -7.16 16.05 -6.66
CA LEU A 282 -6.01 15.52 -5.89
C LEU A 282 -6.13 14.03 -5.58
N PHE A 283 -7.33 13.58 -5.22
CA PHE A 283 -7.60 12.18 -4.89
C PHE A 283 -8.01 11.36 -6.14
N GLY A 284 -8.35 12.01 -7.25
CA GLY A 284 -8.85 11.35 -8.46
C GLY A 284 -10.23 10.74 -8.27
N TRP A 285 -11.12 11.37 -7.49
CA TRP A 285 -12.48 10.86 -7.30
C TRP A 285 -13.36 11.18 -8.52
N LYS A 286 -14.09 10.17 -9.02
CA LYS A 286 -15.01 10.31 -10.15
C LYS A 286 -16.40 10.82 -9.74
N THR A 287 -16.77 10.64 -8.48
CA THR A 287 -18.12 10.96 -7.97
C THR A 287 -18.00 11.74 -6.67
N ARG A 288 -18.99 12.59 -6.41
CA ARG A 288 -19.08 13.37 -5.17
C ARG A 288 -19.46 12.53 -3.96
N MET A 289 -19.99 11.32 -4.16
CA MET A 289 -20.24 10.35 -3.07
C MET A 289 -19.01 10.08 -2.20
N MET A 290 -17.79 10.27 -2.73
CA MET A 290 -16.57 10.14 -1.94
C MET A 290 -16.35 11.29 -0.97
N ILE A 291 -16.83 12.50 -1.29
CA ILE A 291 -16.83 13.66 -0.39
C ILE A 291 -17.81 13.42 0.75
N ASP A 292 -18.97 12.83 0.46
CA ASP A 292 -20.02 12.53 1.46
C ASP A 292 -19.54 11.65 2.63
N VAL A 293 -18.47 10.87 2.40
CA VAL A 293 -17.81 10.08 3.45
C VAL A 293 -17.17 10.97 4.52
N TYR A 294 -16.72 12.17 4.15
CA TYR A 294 -15.98 13.11 5.02
C TYR A 294 -16.78 14.37 5.37
N SER A 295 -17.89 14.64 4.68
CA SER A 295 -18.66 15.89 4.75
C SER A 295 -19.55 16.06 5.98
N LYS A 296 -19.23 15.38 7.09
CA LYS A 296 -19.95 15.57 8.35
C LYS A 296 -19.54 16.91 8.98
N ILE A 297 -20.08 17.98 8.43
CA ILE A 297 -20.01 19.32 8.99
C ILE A 297 -21.14 19.50 10.01
N THR A 298 -20.83 20.21 11.09
CA THR A 298 -21.77 20.59 12.14
C THR A 298 -22.12 22.08 11.99
N MET A 299 -23.16 22.54 12.69
CA MET A 299 -23.48 23.97 12.72
C MET A 299 -22.33 24.80 13.33
N ASP A 300 -21.55 24.23 14.24
CA ASP A 300 -20.34 24.87 14.79
C ASP A 300 -19.29 25.14 13.68
N ASP A 301 -19.13 24.21 12.73
CA ASP A 301 -18.22 24.37 11.59
C ASP A 301 -18.67 25.52 10.67
N VAL A 302 -19.99 25.66 10.48
CA VAL A 302 -20.61 26.73 9.68
C VAL A 302 -20.47 28.07 10.38
N GLU A 303 -20.76 28.13 11.67
CA GLU A 303 -20.66 29.34 12.48
C GLU A 303 -19.22 29.86 12.51
N GLU A 304 -18.24 28.97 12.68
CA GLU A 304 -16.82 29.32 12.59
C GLU A 304 -16.47 29.93 11.22
N ARG A 305 -17.03 29.39 10.12
CA ARG A 305 -16.81 29.90 8.76
C ARG A 305 -17.41 31.29 8.58
N MET A 306 -18.61 31.52 9.11
CA MET A 306 -19.27 32.81 9.09
C MET A 306 -18.47 33.84 9.90
N ARG A 307 -17.96 33.44 11.08
CA ARG A 307 -17.07 34.31 11.87
C ARG A 307 -15.80 34.67 11.10
N GLU A 308 -15.13 33.69 10.47
CA GLU A 308 -13.95 33.93 9.62
C GLU A 308 -14.27 34.89 8.46
N LEU A 309 -15.40 34.69 7.77
CA LEU A 309 -15.83 35.49 6.62
C LEU A 309 -16.01 36.97 6.98
N TYR A 310 -16.58 37.25 8.16
CA TYR A 310 -16.82 38.60 8.64
C TYR A 310 -15.73 39.14 9.58
N GLY A 311 -14.60 38.44 9.71
CA GLY A 311 -13.48 38.85 10.58
C GLY A 311 -13.84 38.90 12.07
N ILE A 312 -14.91 38.21 12.49
CA ILE A 312 -15.31 38.11 13.89
C ILE A 312 -14.32 37.18 14.59
N LYS A 313 -13.76 37.62 15.72
CA LYS A 313 -12.80 36.84 16.53
C LYS A 313 -13.38 35.45 16.82
N THR A 314 -12.84 34.44 16.15
CA THR A 314 -13.08 33.03 16.46
C THR A 314 -12.32 32.66 17.74
N LYS A 315 -12.64 31.51 18.35
CA LYS A 315 -11.69 30.86 19.27
C LYS A 315 -10.33 30.87 18.57
N PRO A 316 -9.24 31.30 19.22
CA PRO A 316 -7.96 31.37 18.55
C PRO A 316 -7.62 29.98 18.02
N LYS A 317 -7.78 29.75 16.71
CA LYS A 317 -7.01 28.71 16.03
C LYS A 317 -5.60 29.07 16.38
N ALA A 318 -4.89 28.19 17.10
CA ALA A 318 -3.48 28.38 17.34
C ALA A 318 -2.84 28.61 15.97
N LEU A 319 -2.55 29.87 15.64
CA LEU A 319 -1.95 30.22 14.37
C LEU A 319 -0.67 29.42 14.37
N GLU A 320 -0.55 28.52 13.40
CA GLU A 320 0.54 27.55 13.39
C GLU A 320 1.84 28.34 13.34
N ARG A 321 2.51 28.46 14.49
CA ARG A 321 3.72 29.28 14.63
C ARG A 321 4.72 28.76 13.62
N LYS A 322 5.38 29.65 12.91
CA LYS A 322 6.48 29.28 12.02
C LYS A 322 7.80 29.37 12.75
N ILE A 323 8.71 28.46 12.43
CA ILE A 323 10.09 28.45 12.89
C ILE A 323 11.02 28.43 11.68
N ILE A 324 12.24 28.90 11.86
CA ILE A 324 13.29 28.83 10.84
C ILE A 324 14.11 27.57 11.12
N CYS A 325 14.26 26.70 10.11
CA CYS A 325 15.11 25.53 10.24
C CYS A 325 16.56 25.95 10.51
N PRO A 326 17.19 25.52 11.61
CA PRO A 326 18.54 25.97 11.97
C PRO A 326 19.63 25.42 11.04
N ASN A 327 19.31 24.42 10.22
CA ASN A 327 20.28 23.79 9.31
C ASN A 327 20.27 24.41 7.90
N CYS A 328 19.09 24.77 7.37
CA CYS A 328 18.98 25.22 5.97
C CYS A 328 18.22 26.54 5.80
N GLY A 329 17.85 27.22 6.89
CA GLY A 329 17.17 28.53 6.85
C GLY A 329 15.73 28.52 6.35
N MET A 330 15.13 27.35 6.08
CA MET A 330 13.77 27.27 5.55
C MET A 330 12.75 27.59 6.64
N GLU A 331 11.80 28.47 6.33
CA GLU A 331 10.63 28.72 7.18
C GLU A 331 9.68 27.50 7.11
N VAL A 332 9.36 26.93 8.26
CA VAL A 332 8.57 25.70 8.40
C VAL A 332 7.56 25.82 9.54
N PRO A 333 6.39 25.17 9.46
CA PRO A 333 5.46 25.13 10.59
C PRO A 333 6.05 24.44 11.81
N ALA A 334 5.87 25.00 13.01
CA ALA A 334 6.43 24.49 14.27
C ALA A 334 5.88 23.11 14.67
N SER A 335 4.73 22.71 14.14
CA SER A 335 4.16 21.38 14.37
C SER A 335 4.93 20.27 13.64
N TRP A 336 5.75 20.62 12.65
CA TRP A 336 6.45 19.63 11.83
C TRP A 336 7.63 19.05 12.60
N GLN A 337 7.72 17.72 12.57
CA GLN A 337 8.76 16.98 13.27
C GLN A 337 10.12 17.08 12.57
N TYR A 338 10.12 17.27 11.24
CA TYR A 338 11.32 17.29 10.40
C TYR A 338 11.23 18.39 9.33
N CYS A 339 12.38 18.95 8.96
CA CYS A 339 12.48 19.89 7.85
C CYS A 339 12.25 19.17 6.50
N PRO A 340 11.35 19.65 5.64
CA PRO A 340 11.10 19.01 4.34
C PRO A 340 12.32 19.11 3.41
N ARG A 341 13.10 20.20 3.53
CA ARG A 341 14.22 20.50 2.66
C ARG A 341 15.49 19.75 3.02
N CYS A 342 15.80 19.59 4.30
CA CYS A 342 17.07 18.96 4.72
C CYS A 342 16.92 17.76 5.66
N GLY A 343 15.69 17.41 6.07
CA GLY A 343 15.44 16.28 6.96
C GLY A 343 15.85 16.50 8.42
N ARG A 344 16.32 17.70 8.79
CA ARG A 344 16.72 18.02 10.17
C ARG A 344 15.52 17.82 11.13
N PRO A 345 15.68 17.12 12.26
CA PRO A 345 14.67 17.09 13.32
C PRO A 345 14.44 18.49 13.89
N LEU A 346 13.17 18.89 14.07
CA LEU A 346 12.77 20.23 14.48
C LEU A 346 12.06 20.28 15.84
N SER A 347 11.52 19.15 16.30
CA SER A 347 10.80 19.05 17.57
C SER A 347 11.66 18.37 18.61
N GLU A 348 11.44 18.68 19.89
CA GLU A 348 12.12 18.01 21.00
C GLU A 348 12.02 16.48 20.87
N LYS A 349 10.82 15.97 20.60
CA LYS A 349 10.56 14.55 20.38
C LYS A 349 11.42 13.98 19.25
N SER A 350 11.40 14.58 18.06
CA SER A 350 12.15 14.07 16.91
C SER A 350 13.67 14.19 17.07
N ILE A 351 14.14 15.18 17.83
CA ILE A 351 15.55 15.32 18.23
C ILE A 351 15.94 14.17 19.15
N VAL A 352 15.17 13.93 20.23
CA VAL A 352 15.42 12.84 21.19
C VAL A 352 15.38 11.48 20.48
N GLU A 353 14.38 11.23 19.63
CA GLU A 353 14.27 9.99 18.85
C GLU A 353 15.49 9.79 17.95
N ARG A 354 15.97 10.86 17.29
CA ARG A 354 17.15 10.78 16.41
C ARG A 354 18.43 10.48 17.20
N ILE A 355 18.64 11.15 18.33
CA ILE A 355 19.79 10.88 19.21
C ILE A 355 19.74 9.43 19.71
N ALA A 356 18.58 8.95 20.16
CA ALA A 356 18.42 7.58 20.62
C ALA A 356 18.68 6.55 19.51
N GLU A 357 18.31 6.85 18.25
CA GLU A 357 18.66 6.00 17.10
C GLU A 357 20.17 5.97 16.84
N GLU A 358 20.84 7.12 16.87
CA GLU A 358 22.29 7.22 16.68
C GLU A 358 23.06 6.47 17.78
N MET A 359 22.68 6.64 19.06
CA MET A 359 23.24 5.89 20.18
C MET A 359 23.07 4.37 20.03
N LYS A 360 21.91 3.89 19.54
CA LYS A 360 21.69 2.47 19.28
C LYS A 360 22.59 1.93 18.18
N VAL A 361 22.90 2.74 17.16
CA VAL A 361 23.84 2.37 16.10
C VAL A 361 25.25 2.24 16.66
N GLU A 362 25.68 3.19 17.50
CA GLU A 362 26.97 3.13 18.18
C GLU A 362 27.10 1.89 19.07
N GLU A 363 26.09 1.57 19.87
CA GLU A 363 26.09 0.40 20.75
C GLU A 363 26.19 -0.91 19.96
N LYS A 364 25.40 -1.05 18.88
CA LYS A 364 25.46 -2.20 17.97
C LYS A 364 26.82 -2.32 17.28
N THR A 365 27.38 -1.20 16.84
CA THR A 365 28.70 -1.15 16.21
C THR A 365 29.77 -1.61 17.19
N ARG A 366 29.71 -1.13 18.43
CA ARG A 366 30.61 -1.57 19.51
C ARG A 366 30.46 -3.06 19.81
N MET A 367 29.24 -3.59 19.82
CA MET A 367 28.99 -5.02 20.01
C MET A 367 29.55 -5.86 18.85
N LEU A 368 29.33 -5.43 17.60
CA LEU A 368 29.90 -6.05 16.39
C LEU A 368 31.43 -6.07 16.44
N LEU A 369 32.06 -4.94 16.78
CA LEU A 369 33.52 -4.86 16.94
C LEU A 369 34.04 -5.80 18.04
N LYS A 370 33.33 -5.92 19.17
CA LYS A 370 33.68 -6.89 20.22
C LYS A 370 33.57 -8.34 19.75
N MET A 371 32.51 -8.68 19.00
CA MET A 371 32.35 -10.02 18.44
C MET A 371 33.44 -10.32 17.41
N LEU A 372 33.72 -9.36 16.52
CA LEU A 372 34.79 -9.48 15.54
C LEU A 372 36.16 -9.64 16.21
N ALA A 373 36.45 -8.87 17.26
CA ALA A 373 37.69 -8.99 18.03
C ALA A 373 37.82 -10.33 18.78
N ARG A 374 36.72 -11.02 19.08
CA ARG A 374 36.76 -12.39 19.62
C ARG A 374 37.06 -13.41 18.52
N GLU A 375 36.49 -13.22 17.33
CA GLU A 375 36.70 -14.14 16.20
C GLU A 375 38.11 -14.02 15.62
N ILE A 376 38.63 -12.79 15.52
CA ILE A 376 40.03 -12.52 15.16
C ILE A 376 41.00 -13.18 16.14
N ARG A 377 40.68 -13.22 17.44
CA ARG A 377 41.51 -13.90 18.45
C ARG A 377 41.54 -15.42 18.27
N LYS A 378 40.50 -16.02 17.69
CA LYS A 378 40.44 -17.46 17.41
C LYS A 378 41.14 -17.81 16.09
N ASP A 379 40.98 -16.96 15.09
CA ASP A 379 41.60 -17.12 13.77
C ASP A 379 42.09 -15.78 13.24
N PRO A 380 43.39 -15.46 13.43
CA PRO A 380 43.98 -14.20 12.96
C PRO A 380 43.87 -14.00 11.44
N SER A 381 43.71 -15.06 10.63
CA SER A 381 43.55 -14.96 9.18
C SER A 381 42.25 -14.27 8.74
N VAL A 382 41.30 -14.13 9.68
CA VAL A 382 40.06 -13.37 9.49
C VAL A 382 40.36 -11.89 9.19
N ILE A 383 41.42 -11.32 9.79
CA ILE A 383 41.84 -9.93 9.51
C ILE A 383 42.18 -9.79 8.03
N THR A 384 43.03 -10.65 7.50
CA THR A 384 43.50 -10.60 6.11
C THR A 384 42.32 -10.73 5.15
N ARG A 385 41.42 -11.68 5.39
CA ARG A 385 40.21 -11.87 4.57
C ARG A 385 39.27 -10.66 4.61
N LEU A 386 39.12 -10.01 5.77
CA LEU A 386 38.31 -8.80 5.91
C LEU A 386 38.93 -7.59 5.21
N LEU A 387 40.24 -7.40 5.36
CA LEU A 387 40.97 -6.33 4.68
C LEU A 387 40.92 -6.52 3.17
N ASP A 388 41.06 -7.74 2.68
CA ASP A 388 40.92 -8.07 1.26
C ASP A 388 39.51 -7.81 0.72
N ALA A 389 38.48 -8.12 1.51
CA ALA A 389 37.09 -7.89 1.14
C ALA A 389 36.69 -6.39 1.17
N LEU A 390 37.24 -5.62 2.11
CA LEU A 390 36.95 -4.19 2.27
C LEU A 390 37.78 -3.30 1.33
N TYR A 391 39.03 -3.67 1.08
CA TYR A 391 40.00 -2.83 0.38
C TYR A 391 40.50 -3.41 -0.94
N GLY A 392 40.05 -4.61 -1.35
CA GLY A 392 40.23 -5.16 -2.69
C GLY A 392 41.68 -5.13 -3.20
N ARG A 393 42.47 -6.16 -2.87
CA ARG A 393 43.84 -6.44 -3.38
C ARG A 393 44.66 -5.22 -3.83
N LYS A 394 45.37 -4.60 -2.87
CA LYS A 394 46.63 -3.89 -3.16
C LYS A 394 47.76 -4.50 -2.32
N HIS A 395 48.14 -5.74 -2.62
CA HIS A 395 49.45 -6.26 -2.25
C HIS A 395 50.00 -7.07 -3.42
N LYS A 396 50.97 -6.50 -4.13
CA LYS A 396 51.97 -7.28 -4.88
C LYS A 396 53.06 -7.68 -3.87
N PRO A 397 53.49 -8.96 -3.82
CA PRO A 397 54.66 -9.33 -3.05
C PRO A 397 55.91 -8.68 -3.66
N HIS A 398 56.81 -8.22 -2.80
CA HIS A 398 58.12 -7.68 -3.17
C HIS A 398 58.93 -8.72 -3.95
N GLY A 399 59.63 -8.24 -4.98
CA GLY A 399 60.33 -9.07 -5.97
C GLY A 399 61.55 -9.81 -5.45
N GLU A 400 61.72 -11.02 -5.96
CA GLU A 400 63.03 -11.67 -6.08
C GLU A 400 63.75 -11.07 -7.30
N GLY A 401 64.96 -10.57 -7.06
CA GLY A 401 65.80 -9.95 -8.08
C GLY A 401 66.29 -10.97 -9.10
N ARG A 402 66.10 -10.65 -10.39
CA ARG A 402 66.92 -11.18 -11.48
C ARG A 402 68.30 -10.53 -11.40
N MET A 403 69.33 -11.31 -11.12
CA MET A 403 70.69 -11.00 -11.53
C MET A 403 70.86 -11.49 -12.97
N ASP A 404 70.85 -10.56 -13.92
CA ASP A 404 71.42 -10.80 -15.24
C ASP A 404 72.93 -10.68 -15.12
N ASN A 405 73.62 -11.76 -15.48
CA ASN A 405 75.08 -11.86 -15.50
C ASN A 405 75.47 -12.17 -16.95
N GLN A 406 75.82 -11.14 -17.73
CA GLN A 406 76.57 -11.30 -18.99
C GLN A 406 77.55 -10.13 -19.14
N GLY A 407 78.82 -10.43 -18.85
CA GLY A 407 79.97 -9.65 -19.27
C GLY A 407 80.90 -10.55 -20.07
N ALA A 408 80.82 -10.42 -21.39
CA ALA A 408 81.93 -10.34 -22.34
C ALA A 408 81.47 -9.42 -23.47
#